data_AF-A0A967SY74-F1
#
_entry.id   AF-A0A967SY74-F1
#
_cell.length_a   1.000
_cell.length_b   1.000
_cell.length_c   1.000
_cell.angle_alpha   90.00
_cell.angle_beta   90.00
_cell.angle_gamma   90.00
#
_symmetry.space_group_name_H-M   'P 1'
#
loop_
_entity.id
_entity.type
_entity.pdbx_description
1 polymer ?
#
loop_
_entity_poly.entity_id
_entity_poly.type
_entity_poly.pdbx_seq_one_letter_code
_entity_poly.pdbx_strand_id
1 'polypeptide(L)' 'IDFRGGQEFVFDFENAVDVVEVRSELTEPLGTTPEVKLFGSESEILLRVDTEEDINQTR' A
#
# COMPACT_ATOMS: atom_id res chain seq x y z
N ILE A 1 -5.76 -16.91 -14.44
CA ILE A 1 -5.31 -15.57 -14.00
C ILE A 1 -4.79 -15.78 -12.59
N ASP A 2 -3.49 -15.61 -12.40
CA ASP A 2 -2.79 -15.80 -11.13
C ASP A 2 -3.04 -14.53 -10.30
N PHE A 3 -4.07 -14.54 -9.45
CA PHE A 3 -4.34 -13.43 -8.53
C PHE A 3 -3.41 -13.61 -7.32
N ARG A 4 -2.15 -13.18 -7.46
CA ARG A 4 -1.34 -12.91 -6.26
C ARG A 4 -1.98 -11.70 -5.59
N GLY A 5 -2.79 -11.98 -4.57
CA GLY A 5 -3.70 -11.02 -3.94
C GLY A 5 -2.94 -9.93 -3.21
N GLY A 6 -2.63 -8.84 -3.91
CA GLY A 6 -2.26 -7.58 -3.29
C GLY A 6 -3.51 -6.74 -3.00
N GLN A 7 -3.54 -6.08 -1.85
CA GLN A 7 -4.52 -5.03 -1.56
C GLN A 7 -3.98 -3.70 -2.11
N GLU A 8 -4.85 -2.93 -2.76
CA GLU A 8 -4.52 -1.61 -3.29
C GLU A 8 -5.42 -0.56 -2.63
N PHE A 9 -4.79 0.52 -2.16
CA PHE A 9 -5.45 1.64 -1.51
C PHE A 9 -5.00 2.95 -2.18
N VAL A 10 -5.95 3.85 -2.42
CA VAL A 10 -5.64 5.21 -2.86
C VAL A 10 -5.93 6.15 -1.70
N PHE A 11 -4.96 7.00 -1.37
CA PHE A 11 -5.10 8.03 -0.35
C PHE A 11 -4.87 9.39 -0.98
N ASP A 12 -5.76 10.33 -0.68
CA ASP A 12 -5.63 11.74 -1.01
C ASP A 12 -5.36 12.51 0.29
N PHE A 13 -4.27 13.28 0.31
CA PHE A 13 -3.81 14.05 1.46
C PHE A 13 -4.01 15.54 1.23
N GLU A 14 -4.11 16.31 2.32
CA GLU A 14 -4.26 17.77 2.22
C GLU A 14 -3.02 18.47 1.67
N ASN A 15 -1.84 17.86 1.80
CA ASN A 15 -0.55 18.42 1.37
C ASN A 15 0.27 17.38 0.62
N ALA A 16 1.33 17.84 -0.06
CA ALA A 16 2.28 16.96 -0.73
C ALA A 16 2.91 15.96 0.24
N VAL A 17 3.11 14.72 -0.22
CA VAL A 17 3.56 13.60 0.62
C VAL A 17 4.91 13.07 0.15
N ASP A 18 5.78 12.75 1.11
CA ASP A 18 7.01 12.02 0.83
C ASP A 18 6.74 10.51 0.83
N VAL A 19 6.70 9.92 -0.37
CA VAL A 19 6.47 8.48 -0.55
C VAL A 19 7.57 7.61 0.07
N VAL A 20 8.79 8.13 0.25
CA VAL A 20 9.90 7.41 0.88
C VAL A 20 9.66 7.31 2.39
N GLU A 21 9.23 8.41 3.01
CA GLU A 21 8.86 8.45 4.42
C GLU A 21 7.67 7.51 4.69
N VAL A 22 6.58 7.64 3.92
CA VAL A 22 5.38 6.79 4.08
C VAL A 22 5.74 5.31 3.97
N ARG A 23 6.56 4.91 2.99
CA ARG A 23 7.01 3.53 2.87
C ARG A 23 7.82 3.07 4.08
N SER A 24 8.71 3.92 4.59
CA SER A 24 9.51 3.62 5.78
C SER A 24 8.62 3.37 6.99
N GLU A 25 7.69 4.28 7.27
CA GLU A 25 6.78 4.21 8.41
C GLU A 25 5.81 3.01 8.32
N LEU A 26 5.46 2.58 7.11
CA LEU A 26 4.57 1.43 6.90
C LEU A 26 5.29 0.07 6.88
N THR A 27 6.63 0.03 6.78
CA THR A 27 7.37 -1.24 6.67
C THR A 27 7.31 -2.05 7.96
N GLU A 28 7.54 -1.41 9.12
CA GLU A 28 7.45 -2.07 10.42
C GLU A 28 6.04 -2.61 10.75
N PRO A 29 4.95 -1.81 10.67
CA PRO A 29 3.62 -2.29 11.04
C PRO A 29 3.04 -3.34 10.09
N LEU A 30 3.42 -3.32 8.81
CA LEU A 30 2.96 -4.32 7.84
C LEU A 30 3.83 -5.59 7.86
N GLY A 31 5.01 -5.56 8.49
CA GLY A 31 5.96 -6.69 8.49
C GLY A 31 6.56 -7.00 7.11
N THR A 32 6.24 -6.21 6.09
CA THR A 32 6.72 -6.29 4.72
C THR A 32 6.94 -4.88 4.18
N THR A 33 7.72 -4.75 3.10
CA THR A 33 7.91 -3.45 2.43
C THR A 33 6.77 -3.22 1.43
N PRO A 34 5.82 -2.31 1.71
CA PRO A 34 4.77 -2.03 0.75
C PRO A 34 5.29 -1.26 -0.47
N GLU A 35 4.55 -1.34 -1.57
CA GLU A 35 4.79 -0.50 -2.73
C GLU A 35 3.98 0.80 -2.59
N VAL A 36 4.68 1.94 -2.54
CA VAL A 36 4.09 3.28 -2.42
C VAL A 36 4.52 4.13 -3.61
N LYS A 37 3.57 4.75 -4.30
CA LYS A 37 3.82 5.61 -5.47
C LYS A 37 2.86 6.80 -5.48
N LEU A 38 3.28 7.94 -6.04
CA LEU A 38 2.36 9.02 -6.35
C LEU A 38 1.32 8.56 -7.38
N PHE A 39 0.12 9.09 -7.27
CA PHE A 39 -1.01 8.74 -8.11
C PHE A 39 -1.73 10.03 -8.49
N GLY A 40 -1.62 10.47 -9.75
CA GLY A 40 -2.30 11.69 -10.23
C GLY A 40 -1.72 13.04 -9.78
N SER A 41 -1.35 13.20 -8.50
CA SER A 41 -0.84 14.44 -7.93
C SER A 41 0.31 14.20 -6.92
N GLU A 42 0.88 15.28 -6.39
CA GLU A 42 1.89 15.24 -5.32
C GLU A 42 1.31 14.93 -3.93
N SER A 43 -0.01 15.03 -3.78
CA SER A 43 -0.74 14.79 -2.53
C SER A 43 -1.54 13.49 -2.55
N GLU A 44 -1.55 12.76 -3.66
CA GLU A 44 -2.29 11.51 -3.82
C GLU A 44 -1.32 10.35 -4.05
N ILE A 45 -1.51 9.26 -3.31
CA ILE A 45 -0.66 8.07 -3.38
C ILE A 45 -1.47 6.81 -3.62
N LEU A 46 -0.85 5.85 -4.31
CA LEU A 46 -1.26 4.46 -4.40
C LEU A 46 -0.36 3.64 -3.47
N LEU A 47 -0.98 2.94 -2.52
CA LEU A 47 -0.37 1.96 -1.64
C LEU A 47 -0.78 0.56 -2.09
N ARG A 48 0.19 -0.30 -2.36
CA ARG A 48 -0.02 -1.72 -2.61
C ARG A 48 0.67 -2.55 -1.54
N VAL A 49 -0.08 -3.45 -0.92
CA VAL A 49 0.38 -4.36 0.13
C VAL A 49 0.17 -5.78 -0.37
N ASP A 50 1.21 -6.61 -0.33
CA ASP A 50 1.08 -8.04 -0.57
C ASP A 50 0.34 -8.68 0.61
N THR A 51 -0.72 -9.43 0.34
CA THR A 51 -1.43 -10.19 1.37
C THR A 51 -0.96 -11.64 1.30
N GLU A 52 -0.29 -12.12 2.35
CA GLU A 52 0.02 -13.54 2.51
C GLU A 52 -1.18 -14.35 3.04
N GLU A 53 -2.26 -13.68 3.47
CA GLU A 53 -3.45 -14.37 3.93
C GLU A 53 -4.26 -14.92 2.75
N ASP A 54 -4.34 -16.25 2.70
CA ASP A 54 -5.24 -17.00 1.85
C ASP A 54 -6.68 -16.52 2.15
N ILE A 55 -7.26 -15.72 1.26
CA ILE A 55 -8.64 -15.20 1.34
C ILE A 55 -9.72 -16.29 1.38
N ASN A 56 -9.33 -17.58 1.40
CA ASN A 56 -10.21 -18.74 1.52
C ASN A 56 -10.48 -19.20 2.97
N GLN A 57 -10.08 -18.46 4.00
CA GLN A 57 -10.36 -18.87 5.38
C GLN A 57 -11.77 -18.45 5.85
N THR A 58 -12.76 -19.29 5.59
CA THR A 58 -14.09 -19.21 6.22
C THR A 58 -13.96 -19.65 7.69
N ARG A 59 -14.26 -18.75 8.63
CA ARG A 59 -14.39 -19.07 10.06
C ARG A 59 -15.72 -19.71 10.39
#